data_AF-Q5JGK2-F1
#
_entry.id   AF-Q5JGK2-F1
#
_cell.length_a   1.000
_cell.length_b   1.000
_cell.length_c   1.000
_cell.angle_alpha   90.00
_cell.angle_beta   90.00
_cell.angle_gamma   90.00
#
_symmetry.space_group_name_H-M   'P 1'
#
loop_
_entity.id
_entity.type
_entity.pdbx_description
1 polymer ?
#
loop_
_entity_poly.entity_id
_entity_poly.type
_entity_poly.pdbx_seq_one_letter_code
_entity_poly.pdbx_strand_id
1 'polypeptide(L)'
;MCAQAAREYYTFWQRFFRDVPLLMFTDITSLSDVFGKIRAQIDENSDEILQKLLQITPEEATKESYERAIGDINNIILSETSPFLDELMEAAENSYINPEEVKEEVLNILIPEIVELQAQVNESNRKLWEKALSKDNLTEEEVKQFEILDKFLSLEANLLGIMVENRDFNTIEELIGYFLLLLLRVLKIVEEERDLAELEKDFKIVAEKIKSLNPEPRTIDDYFIDELLED
;
A
#
# COMPACT_ATOMS: atom_id res chain seq x y z
N MET A 1 -19.46 15.08 10.95
CA MET A 1 -18.22 14.96 11.73
C MET A 1 -17.45 13.68 11.40
N CYS A 2 -18.05 12.48 11.40
CA CYS A 2 -17.39 11.28 10.84
C CYS A 2 -17.17 11.39 9.33
N ALA A 3 -18.13 11.90 8.57
CA ALA A 3 -17.91 12.30 7.18
C ALA A 3 -16.89 13.45 7.01
N GLN A 4 -16.50 14.14 8.09
CA GLN A 4 -15.50 15.22 8.07
C GLN A 4 -14.11 14.71 8.50
N ALA A 5 -14.03 13.74 9.41
CA ALA A 5 -12.80 13.02 9.74
C ALA A 5 -12.43 12.03 8.63
N ALA A 6 -13.40 11.30 8.08
CA ALA A 6 -13.24 10.48 6.88
C ALA A 6 -12.97 11.36 5.65
N ARG A 7 -13.57 12.56 5.51
CA ARG A 7 -13.14 13.53 4.49
C ARG A 7 -11.76 14.12 4.76
N GLU A 8 -11.35 14.39 5.99
CA GLU A 8 -10.01 14.90 6.29
C GLU A 8 -8.96 13.81 6.07
N TYR A 9 -9.29 12.55 6.34
CA TYR A 9 -8.48 11.37 6.06
C TYR A 9 -8.43 11.06 4.55
N TYR A 10 -9.56 11.18 3.85
CA TYR A 10 -9.66 11.14 2.39
C TYR A 10 -8.94 12.32 1.73
N THR A 11 -9.01 13.52 2.30
CA THR A 11 -8.26 14.71 1.84
C THR A 11 -6.78 14.54 2.16
N PHE A 12 -6.43 13.85 3.25
CA PHE A 12 -5.07 13.46 3.59
C PHE A 12 -4.53 12.42 2.60
N TRP A 13 -5.31 11.40 2.22
CA TRP A 13 -4.93 10.40 1.22
C TRP A 13 -4.96 10.94 -0.21
N GLN A 14 -5.92 11.80 -0.58
CA GLN A 14 -5.87 12.57 -1.83
C GLN A 14 -4.69 13.53 -1.85
N ARG A 15 -4.34 14.16 -0.72
CA ARG A 15 -3.11 14.93 -0.57
C ARG A 15 -1.88 14.04 -0.56
N PHE A 16 -1.95 12.82 -0.10
CA PHE A 16 -0.85 11.87 -0.19
C PHE A 16 -0.63 11.53 -1.66
N PHE A 17 -1.67 11.13 -2.40
CA PHE A 17 -1.57 10.93 -3.84
C PHE A 17 -1.18 12.21 -4.64
N ARG A 18 -1.51 13.41 -4.15
CA ARG A 18 -1.22 14.69 -4.84
C ARG A 18 0.06 15.41 -4.39
N ASP A 19 0.44 15.28 -3.12
CA ASP A 19 1.49 16.03 -2.42
C ASP A 19 2.61 15.08 -1.89
N VAL A 20 2.55 13.76 -2.13
CA VAL A 20 3.77 12.92 -2.11
C VAL A 20 4.74 13.59 -3.08
N PRO A 21 5.96 13.96 -2.63
CA PRO A 21 6.95 14.52 -3.51
C PRO A 21 7.28 13.45 -4.55
N LEU A 22 6.69 13.55 -5.74
CA LEU A 22 7.04 12.69 -6.84
C LEU A 22 8.37 13.23 -7.40
N LEU A 23 9.44 12.64 -6.85
CA LEU A 23 10.81 13.14 -6.76
C LEU A 23 11.38 13.68 -8.08
N MET A 24 12.09 14.80 -7.97
CA MET A 24 12.93 15.34 -9.04
C MET A 24 14.17 14.46 -9.25
N PHE A 25 14.31 13.90 -10.45
CA PHE A 25 15.58 13.35 -10.94
C PHE A 25 15.86 13.92 -12.34
N THR A 26 17.10 14.36 -12.59
CA THR A 26 17.55 14.87 -13.89
C THR A 26 18.76 14.09 -14.42
N ASP A 27 18.58 13.52 -15.63
CA ASP A 27 19.50 13.24 -16.74
C ASP A 27 20.63 12.16 -16.63
N ILE A 28 20.39 10.91 -17.08
CA ILE A 28 20.83 10.23 -18.36
C ILE A 28 20.84 8.68 -18.23
N THR A 29 20.01 8.00 -19.06
CA THR A 29 19.92 6.55 -19.40
C THR A 29 20.35 5.52 -18.34
N SER A 30 19.62 5.45 -17.23
CA SER A 30 19.70 4.39 -16.21
C SER A 30 18.31 3.77 -15.95
N LEU A 31 18.23 2.61 -15.29
CA LEU A 31 16.94 2.04 -14.85
C LEU A 31 16.13 3.07 -14.04
N SER A 32 16.80 3.83 -13.17
CA SER A 32 16.20 4.92 -12.39
C SER A 32 15.49 5.97 -13.25
N ASP A 33 16.06 6.34 -14.41
CA ASP A 33 15.42 7.30 -15.32
C ASP A 33 14.15 6.73 -15.96
N VAL A 34 14.17 5.45 -16.34
CA VAL A 34 12.99 4.80 -16.92
C VAL A 34 11.88 4.67 -15.87
N PHE A 35 12.23 4.31 -14.63
CA PHE A 35 11.29 4.37 -13.49
C PHE A 35 10.76 5.78 -13.24
N GLY A 36 11.58 6.82 -13.41
CA GLY A 36 11.15 8.22 -13.34
C GLY A 36 10.13 8.60 -14.42
N LYS A 37 10.28 8.11 -15.65
CA LYS A 37 9.29 8.31 -16.72
C LYS A 37 7.98 7.58 -16.46
N ILE A 38 8.07 6.32 -16.01
CA ILE A 38 6.91 5.52 -15.60
C ILE A 38 6.13 6.27 -14.51
N ARG A 39 6.83 6.77 -13.49
CA ARG A 39 6.27 7.57 -12.41
C ARG A 39 5.52 8.79 -12.96
N ALA A 40 6.17 9.59 -13.80
CA ALA A 40 5.54 10.77 -14.39
C ALA A 40 4.25 10.44 -15.17
N GLN A 41 4.22 9.33 -15.92
CA GLN A 41 3.00 8.89 -16.61
C GLN A 41 1.89 8.48 -15.64
N ILE A 42 2.24 7.73 -14.58
CA ILE A 42 1.28 7.34 -13.54
C ILE A 42 0.71 8.59 -12.86
N ASP A 43 1.54 9.60 -12.60
CA ASP A 43 1.12 10.84 -11.97
C ASP A 43 0.18 11.66 -12.86
N GLU A 44 0.51 11.77 -14.15
CA GLU A 44 -0.33 12.45 -15.16
C GLU A 44 -1.71 11.81 -15.30
N ASN A 45 -1.80 10.48 -15.12
CA ASN A 45 -3.03 9.70 -15.26
C ASN A 45 -3.62 9.25 -13.91
N SER A 46 -3.12 9.80 -12.79
CA SER A 46 -3.39 9.29 -11.43
C SER A 46 -4.87 9.18 -11.10
N ASP A 47 -5.67 10.19 -11.45
CA ASP A 47 -7.13 10.19 -11.25
C ASP A 47 -7.82 9.07 -12.05
N GLU A 48 -7.43 8.85 -13.32
CA GLU A 48 -8.02 7.81 -14.16
C GLU A 48 -7.64 6.42 -13.65
N ILE A 49 -6.37 6.22 -13.29
CA ILE A 49 -5.85 4.97 -12.72
C ILE A 49 -6.58 4.66 -11.41
N LEU A 50 -6.69 5.63 -10.50
CA LEU A 50 -7.40 5.46 -9.24
C LEU A 50 -8.86 5.03 -9.46
N GLN A 51 -9.55 5.66 -10.40
CA GLN A 51 -10.93 5.30 -10.74
C GLN A 51 -11.04 3.86 -11.28
N LYS A 52 -10.11 3.42 -12.15
CA LYS A 52 -10.05 2.02 -12.61
C LYS A 52 -9.81 1.06 -11.44
N LEU A 53 -8.88 1.40 -10.54
CA LEU A 53 -8.56 0.59 -9.36
C LEU A 53 -9.76 0.46 -8.40
N LEU A 54 -10.49 1.54 -8.15
CA LEU A 54 -11.70 1.52 -7.33
C LEU A 54 -12.83 0.69 -7.96
N GLN A 55 -12.94 0.67 -9.28
CA GLN A 55 -13.93 -0.14 -9.99
C GLN A 55 -13.68 -1.65 -9.84
N ILE A 56 -12.43 -2.09 -9.85
CA ILE A 56 -12.06 -3.50 -9.69
C ILE A 56 -11.97 -3.93 -8.21
N THR A 57 -11.95 -2.98 -7.29
CA THR A 57 -11.93 -3.25 -5.85
C THR A 57 -13.23 -3.96 -5.46
N PRO A 58 -13.17 -5.14 -4.83
CA PRO A 58 -14.35 -5.95 -4.55
C PRO A 58 -15.24 -5.27 -3.50
N GLU A 59 -16.54 -5.49 -3.59
CA GLU A 59 -17.50 -4.97 -2.60
C GLU A 59 -17.45 -5.72 -1.28
N GLU A 60 -17.20 -7.02 -1.35
CA GLU A 60 -17.06 -7.92 -0.20
C GLU A 60 -15.71 -8.60 -0.23
N ALA A 61 -15.07 -8.67 0.94
CA ALA A 61 -13.78 -9.32 1.09
C ALA A 61 -13.92 -10.83 1.27
N THR A 62 -13.37 -11.57 0.30
CA THR A 62 -13.04 -12.99 0.37
C THR A 62 -11.64 -13.22 -0.19
N LYS A 63 -10.98 -14.32 0.20
CA LYS A 63 -9.66 -14.67 -0.35
C LYS A 63 -9.66 -14.72 -1.89
N GLU A 64 -10.69 -15.32 -2.47
CA GLU A 64 -10.84 -15.42 -3.93
C GLU A 64 -11.05 -14.05 -4.59
N SER A 65 -11.79 -13.14 -3.94
CA SER A 65 -11.97 -11.78 -4.43
C SER A 65 -10.66 -10.98 -4.38
N TYR A 66 -9.85 -11.19 -3.34
CA TYR A 66 -8.53 -10.59 -3.17
C TYR A 66 -7.58 -11.04 -4.28
N GLU A 67 -7.45 -12.36 -4.47
CA GLU A 67 -6.58 -12.94 -5.50
C GLU A 67 -6.96 -12.44 -6.90
N ARG A 68 -8.26 -12.35 -7.20
CA ARG A 68 -8.75 -11.81 -8.47
C ARG A 68 -8.42 -10.32 -8.62
N ALA A 69 -8.77 -9.51 -7.62
CA ALA A 69 -8.55 -8.07 -7.66
C ALA A 69 -7.07 -7.72 -7.77
N ILE A 70 -6.19 -8.44 -7.06
CA ILE A 70 -4.73 -8.27 -7.19
C ILE A 70 -4.27 -8.59 -8.63
N GLY A 71 -4.79 -9.65 -9.23
CA GLY A 71 -4.52 -9.95 -10.65
C GLY A 71 -4.95 -8.83 -11.58
N ASP A 72 -6.13 -8.24 -11.36
CA ASP A 72 -6.65 -7.13 -12.14
C ASP A 72 -5.86 -5.82 -11.92
N ILE A 73 -5.42 -5.55 -10.68
CA ILE A 73 -4.51 -4.44 -10.34
C ILE A 73 -3.21 -4.58 -11.13
N ASN A 74 -2.61 -5.77 -11.12
CA ASN A 74 -1.38 -6.05 -11.85
C ASN A 74 -1.56 -5.80 -13.36
N ASN A 75 -2.70 -6.20 -13.94
CA ASN A 75 -2.98 -5.93 -15.35
C ASN A 75 -3.09 -4.43 -15.66
N ILE A 76 -3.69 -3.64 -14.77
CA ILE A 76 -3.75 -2.18 -14.93
C ILE A 76 -2.34 -1.59 -14.89
N ILE A 77 -1.54 -1.94 -13.87
CA ILE A 77 -0.16 -1.44 -13.73
C ILE A 77 0.70 -1.86 -14.93
N LEU A 78 0.56 -3.10 -15.40
CA LEU A 78 1.26 -3.59 -16.60
C LEU A 78 0.87 -2.80 -17.85
N SER A 79 -0.40 -2.42 -17.99
CA SER A 79 -0.84 -1.61 -19.13
C SER A 79 -0.23 -0.20 -19.13
N GLU A 80 -0.07 0.40 -17.95
CA GLU A 80 0.55 1.73 -17.79
C GLU A 80 2.07 1.70 -17.98
N THR A 81 2.71 0.59 -17.60
CA THR A 81 4.16 0.40 -17.73
C THR A 81 4.58 -0.16 -19.08
N SER A 82 3.67 -0.81 -19.83
CA SER A 82 3.92 -1.43 -21.13
C SER A 82 4.63 -0.53 -22.15
N PRO A 83 4.32 0.79 -22.26
CA PRO A 83 5.00 1.67 -23.21
C PRO A 83 6.50 1.81 -22.96
N PHE A 84 6.98 1.50 -21.74
CA PHE A 84 8.37 1.65 -21.33
C PHE A 84 9.15 0.33 -21.32
N LEU A 85 8.54 -0.79 -21.69
CA LEU A 85 9.20 -2.11 -21.61
C LEU A 85 10.47 -2.18 -22.45
N ASP A 86 10.46 -1.63 -23.66
CA ASP A 86 11.64 -1.60 -24.52
C ASP A 86 12.77 -0.76 -23.91
N GLU A 87 12.44 0.39 -23.31
CA GLU A 87 13.41 1.24 -22.61
C GLU A 87 13.95 0.58 -21.34
N LEU A 88 13.11 -0.16 -20.59
CA LEU A 88 13.52 -0.93 -19.42
C LEU A 88 14.49 -2.05 -19.81
N MET A 89 14.21 -2.77 -20.89
CA MET A 89 15.09 -3.83 -21.41
C MET A 89 16.42 -3.25 -21.88
N GLU A 90 16.40 -2.16 -22.64
CA GLU A 90 17.61 -1.49 -23.11
C GLU A 90 18.45 -0.94 -21.94
N ALA A 91 17.82 -0.36 -20.92
CA ALA A 91 18.52 0.10 -19.72
C ALA A 91 19.13 -1.09 -18.93
N ALA A 92 18.40 -2.20 -18.81
CA ALA A 92 18.91 -3.39 -18.13
C ALA A 92 20.11 -4.02 -18.88
N GLU A 93 20.03 -4.15 -20.20
CA GLU A 93 21.09 -4.73 -21.04
C GLU A 93 22.35 -3.86 -21.09
N ASN A 94 22.19 -2.53 -21.06
CA ASN A 94 23.31 -1.60 -21.12
C ASN A 94 24.03 -1.42 -19.76
N SER A 95 23.31 -1.60 -18.65
CA SER A 95 23.84 -1.33 -17.32
C SER A 95 24.31 -2.58 -16.57
N TYR A 96 23.86 -3.79 -16.94
CA TYR A 96 24.08 -5.00 -16.13
C TYR A 96 24.43 -6.23 -16.98
N ILE A 97 25.35 -7.06 -16.49
CA ILE A 97 25.84 -8.26 -17.21
C ILE A 97 25.06 -9.51 -16.79
N ASN A 98 24.44 -9.50 -15.60
CA ASN A 98 23.72 -10.63 -15.02
C ASN A 98 22.33 -10.20 -14.50
N PRO A 99 21.25 -10.97 -14.76
CA PRO A 99 19.92 -10.76 -14.19
C PRO A 99 19.86 -10.49 -12.68
N GLU A 100 20.78 -11.04 -11.88
CA GLU A 100 20.81 -10.77 -10.44
C GLU A 100 21.23 -9.33 -10.10
N GLU A 101 22.10 -8.71 -10.90
CA GLU A 101 22.50 -7.31 -10.71
C GLU A 101 21.34 -6.35 -11.05
N VAL A 102 20.51 -6.71 -12.05
CA VAL A 102 19.27 -5.98 -12.38
C VAL A 102 18.28 -6.05 -11.23
N LYS A 103 18.10 -7.22 -10.62
CA LYS A 103 17.22 -7.38 -9.45
C LYS A 103 17.69 -6.55 -8.27
N GLU A 104 18.99 -6.58 -7.97
CA GLU A 104 19.57 -5.77 -6.90
C GLU A 104 19.37 -4.28 -7.15
N GLU A 105 19.55 -3.80 -8.39
CA GLU A 105 19.28 -2.39 -8.73
C GLU A 105 17.81 -2.03 -8.53
N VAL A 106 16.89 -2.86 -9.04
CA VAL A 106 15.45 -2.62 -8.88
C VAL A 106 15.08 -2.58 -7.39
N LEU A 107 15.64 -3.46 -6.56
CA LEU A 107 15.46 -3.40 -5.11
C LEU A 107 16.06 -2.13 -4.50
N ASN A 108 17.21 -1.66 -4.98
CA ASN A 108 17.80 -0.39 -4.52
C ASN A 108 16.97 0.84 -4.90
N ILE A 109 16.15 0.75 -5.94
CA ILE A 109 15.16 1.77 -6.31
C ILE A 109 13.90 1.64 -5.46
N LEU A 110 13.35 0.44 -5.32
CA LEU A 110 12.06 0.21 -4.65
C LEU A 110 12.12 0.34 -3.13
N ILE A 111 13.16 -0.20 -2.49
CA ILE A 111 13.25 -0.27 -1.02
C ILE A 111 13.21 1.12 -0.36
N PRO A 112 13.95 2.14 -0.83
CA PRO A 112 13.85 3.49 -0.28
C PRO A 112 12.42 4.07 -0.33
N GLU A 113 11.69 3.84 -1.42
CA GLU A 113 10.31 4.29 -1.57
C GLU A 113 9.38 3.55 -0.59
N ILE A 114 9.55 2.23 -0.42
CA ILE A 114 8.78 1.43 0.56
C ILE A 114 9.07 1.91 1.99
N VAL A 115 10.33 2.23 2.32
CA VAL A 115 10.71 2.78 3.63
C VAL A 115 10.06 4.15 3.87
N GLU A 116 10.03 5.01 2.85
CA GLU A 116 9.36 6.31 2.95
C GLU A 116 7.85 6.14 3.17
N LEU A 117 7.20 5.27 2.40
CA LEU A 117 5.78 4.94 2.58
C LEU A 117 5.51 4.42 4.00
N GLN A 118 6.34 3.52 4.51
CA GLN A 118 6.20 2.98 5.86
C GLN A 118 6.33 4.08 6.92
N ALA A 119 7.28 5.00 6.75
CA ALA A 119 7.43 6.14 7.65
C ALA A 119 6.18 7.05 7.65
N GLN A 120 5.55 7.24 6.49
CA GLN A 120 4.31 8.03 6.36
C GLN A 120 3.12 7.33 7.02
N VAL A 121 3.00 6.00 6.88
CA VAL A 121 1.99 5.19 7.59
C VAL A 121 2.19 5.28 9.11
N ASN A 122 3.41 5.09 9.59
CA ASN A 122 3.75 5.18 11.01
C ASN A 122 3.45 6.57 11.59
N GLU A 123 3.79 7.64 10.86
CA GLU A 123 3.47 9.02 11.25
C GLU A 123 1.96 9.27 11.29
N SER A 124 1.21 8.68 10.36
CA SER A 124 -0.25 8.75 10.34
C SER A 124 -0.84 8.03 11.55
N ASN A 125 -0.30 6.88 11.93
CA ASN A 125 -0.73 6.15 13.12
C ASN A 125 -0.43 6.95 14.39
N ARG A 126 0.77 7.52 14.49
CA ARG A 126 1.14 8.40 15.60
C ARG A 126 0.15 9.57 15.77
N LYS A 127 -0.22 10.23 14.67
CA LYS A 127 -1.22 11.33 14.69
C LYS A 127 -2.61 10.86 15.10
N LEU A 128 -3.02 9.66 14.68
CA LEU A 128 -4.29 9.05 15.07
C LEU A 128 -4.34 8.89 16.60
N TRP A 129 -3.29 8.31 17.19
CA TRP A 129 -3.14 8.15 18.64
C TRP A 129 -3.09 9.48 19.39
N GLU A 130 -2.32 10.45 18.91
CA GLU A 130 -2.28 11.80 19.53
C GLU A 130 -3.65 12.45 19.57
N LYS A 131 -4.43 12.33 18.48
CA LYS A 131 -5.78 12.86 18.41
C LYS A 131 -6.71 12.15 19.40
N ALA A 132 -6.62 10.83 19.52
CA ALA A 132 -7.40 10.05 20.47
C ALA A 132 -7.08 10.44 21.93
N LEU A 133 -5.79 10.54 22.27
CA LEU A 133 -5.33 10.87 23.62
C LEU A 133 -5.58 12.33 24.02
N SER A 134 -5.68 13.24 23.04
CA SER A 134 -5.97 14.66 23.29
C SER A 134 -7.43 14.95 23.65
N LYS A 135 -8.34 14.00 23.43
CA LYS A 135 -9.76 14.15 23.75
C LYS A 135 -10.06 13.63 25.15
N ASP A 136 -10.69 14.48 25.97
CA ASP A 136 -11.07 14.11 27.34
C ASP A 136 -12.09 12.97 27.40
N ASN A 137 -12.95 12.82 26.39
CA ASN A 137 -13.92 11.72 26.28
C ASN A 137 -14.16 11.37 24.80
N LEU A 138 -13.96 10.09 24.44
CA LEU A 138 -14.37 9.51 23.16
C LEU A 138 -15.72 8.82 23.34
N THR A 139 -16.61 8.94 22.34
CA THR A 139 -17.83 8.13 22.29
C THR A 139 -17.52 6.69 21.90
N GLU A 140 -18.40 5.73 22.22
CA GLU A 140 -18.22 4.31 21.83
C GLU A 140 -18.01 4.15 20.31
N GLU A 141 -18.69 4.96 19.51
CA GLU A 141 -18.55 4.96 18.05
C GLU A 141 -17.19 5.49 17.60
N GLU A 142 -16.68 6.53 18.25
CA GLU A 142 -15.34 7.06 17.96
C GLU A 142 -14.23 6.07 18.35
N VAL A 143 -14.43 5.30 19.42
CA VAL A 143 -13.51 4.23 19.83
C VAL A 143 -13.47 3.13 18.77
N LYS A 144 -14.63 2.66 18.29
CA LYS A 144 -14.69 1.62 17.24
C LYS A 144 -14.01 2.06 15.94
N GLN A 145 -14.27 3.28 15.49
CA GLN A 145 -13.63 3.81 14.28
C GLN A 145 -12.12 3.97 14.46
N PHE A 146 -11.69 4.39 15.64
CA PHE A 146 -10.27 4.45 15.99
C PHE A 146 -9.61 3.07 15.92
N GLU A 147 -10.23 2.05 16.54
CA GLU A 147 -9.71 0.67 16.51
C GLU A 147 -9.58 0.15 15.08
N ILE A 148 -10.58 0.38 14.22
CA ILE A 148 -10.51 -0.05 12.81
C ILE A 148 -9.35 0.63 12.07
N LEU A 149 -9.16 1.95 12.26
CA LEU A 149 -8.08 2.68 11.61
C LEU A 149 -6.69 2.32 12.14
N ASP A 150 -6.57 2.08 13.44
CA ASP A 150 -5.32 1.61 14.07
C ASP A 150 -4.95 0.22 13.54
N LYS A 151 -5.93 -0.69 13.44
CA LYS A 151 -5.76 -2.02 12.83
C LYS A 151 -5.31 -1.94 11.37
N PHE A 152 -5.97 -1.10 10.58
CA PHE A 152 -5.61 -0.85 9.19
C PHE A 152 -4.17 -0.36 9.06
N LEU A 153 -3.79 0.70 9.77
CA LEU A 153 -2.44 1.27 9.70
C LEU A 153 -1.37 0.30 10.20
N SER A 154 -1.69 -0.50 11.22
CA SER A 154 -0.78 -1.53 11.73
C SER A 154 -0.53 -2.63 10.70
N LEU A 155 -1.57 -3.08 9.97
CA LEU A 155 -1.42 -4.06 8.89
C LEU A 155 -0.59 -3.50 7.72
N GLU A 156 -0.86 -2.27 7.30
CA GLU A 156 -0.09 -1.59 6.25
C GLU A 156 1.39 -1.47 6.64
N ALA A 157 1.67 -1.04 7.87
CA ALA A 157 3.03 -0.92 8.39
C ALA A 157 3.76 -2.28 8.45
N ASN A 158 3.05 -3.35 8.82
CA ASN A 158 3.58 -4.72 8.83
C ASN A 158 3.91 -5.22 7.42
N LEU A 159 2.98 -5.05 6.46
CA LEU A 159 3.21 -5.43 5.06
C LEU A 159 4.48 -4.76 4.51
N LEU A 160 4.59 -3.44 4.68
CA LEU A 160 5.75 -2.67 4.22
C LEU A 160 7.03 -3.07 4.99
N GLY A 161 6.93 -3.33 6.29
CA GLY A 161 8.06 -3.78 7.11
C GLY A 161 8.64 -5.10 6.62
N ILE A 162 7.78 -6.08 6.34
CA ILE A 162 8.19 -7.39 5.82
C ILE A 162 8.86 -7.26 4.44
N MET A 163 8.36 -6.39 3.57
CA MET A 163 9.00 -6.09 2.28
C MET A 163 10.42 -5.53 2.46
N VAL A 164 10.59 -4.57 3.38
CA VAL A 164 11.88 -3.93 3.67
C VAL A 164 12.87 -4.90 4.30
N GLU A 165 12.42 -5.72 5.26
CA GLU A 165 13.28 -6.63 6.00
C GLU A 165 13.81 -7.78 5.13
N ASN A 166 12.94 -8.36 4.29
CA ASN A 166 13.35 -9.48 3.43
C ASN A 166 14.22 -9.03 2.26
N ARG A 167 14.00 -7.80 1.75
CA ARG A 167 14.66 -7.28 0.52
C ARG A 167 14.62 -8.29 -0.62
N ASP A 168 13.49 -8.96 -0.79
CA ASP A 168 13.29 -10.03 -1.76
C ASP A 168 12.16 -9.67 -2.73
N PHE A 169 12.42 -9.82 -4.02
CA PHE A 169 11.49 -9.40 -5.08
C PHE A 169 10.19 -10.20 -5.04
N ASN A 170 10.25 -11.52 -4.79
CA ASN A 170 9.04 -12.35 -4.73
C ASN A 170 8.18 -11.95 -3.53
N THR A 171 8.80 -11.68 -2.39
CA THR A 171 8.11 -11.20 -1.19
C THR A 171 7.42 -9.85 -1.44
N ILE A 172 8.10 -8.92 -2.13
CA ILE A 172 7.52 -7.62 -2.51
C ILE A 172 6.34 -7.81 -3.46
N GLU A 173 6.52 -8.61 -4.53
CA GLU A 173 5.48 -8.92 -5.51
C GLU A 173 4.24 -9.55 -4.85
N GLU A 174 4.44 -10.47 -3.91
CA GLU A 174 3.34 -11.12 -3.20
C GLU A 174 2.57 -10.17 -2.28
N LEU A 175 3.25 -9.24 -1.61
CA LEU A 175 2.65 -8.39 -0.58
C LEU A 175 2.10 -7.06 -1.12
N ILE A 176 2.67 -6.52 -2.19
CA ILE A 176 2.29 -5.18 -2.70
C ILE A 176 0.84 -5.14 -3.14
N GLY A 177 0.32 -6.24 -3.70
CA GLY A 177 -1.09 -6.37 -4.06
C GLY A 177 -2.02 -6.30 -2.86
N TYR A 178 -1.63 -6.92 -1.73
CA TYR A 178 -2.43 -6.88 -0.49
C TYR A 178 -2.44 -5.50 0.14
N PHE A 179 -1.29 -4.82 0.15
CA PHE A 179 -1.15 -3.43 0.59
C PHE A 179 -2.06 -2.50 -0.24
N LEU A 180 -1.92 -2.52 -1.57
CA LEU A 180 -2.72 -1.69 -2.46
C LEU A 180 -4.22 -1.98 -2.32
N LEU A 181 -4.60 -3.26 -2.25
CA LEU A 181 -6.00 -3.63 -2.17
C LEU A 181 -6.63 -3.24 -0.84
N LEU A 182 -5.92 -3.39 0.29
CA LEU A 182 -6.41 -2.95 1.60
C LEU A 182 -6.66 -1.43 1.62
N LEU A 183 -5.72 -0.65 1.08
CA LEU A 183 -5.89 0.80 0.91
C LEU A 183 -7.11 1.13 0.02
N LEU A 184 -7.25 0.47 -1.12
CA LEU A 184 -8.38 0.70 -2.04
C LEU A 184 -9.73 0.35 -1.41
N ARG A 185 -9.80 -0.70 -0.60
CA ARG A 185 -11.00 -1.08 0.16
C ARG A 185 -11.42 0.01 1.14
N VAL A 186 -10.46 0.60 1.87
CA VAL A 186 -10.73 1.76 2.74
C VAL A 186 -11.28 2.93 1.93
N LEU A 187 -10.61 3.28 0.82
CA LEU A 187 -11.03 4.40 -0.03
C LEU A 187 -12.45 4.22 -0.55
N LYS A 188 -12.77 3.02 -1.05
CA LYS A 188 -14.08 2.69 -1.60
C LYS A 188 -15.19 2.75 -0.55
N ILE A 189 -14.96 2.18 0.63
CA ILE A 189 -15.92 2.25 1.76
C ILE A 189 -16.17 3.71 2.14
N VAL A 190 -15.12 4.54 2.21
CA VAL A 190 -15.26 5.96 2.55
C VAL A 190 -15.99 6.75 1.47
N GLU A 191 -15.67 6.53 0.19
CA GLU A 191 -16.30 7.23 -0.94
C GLU A 191 -17.80 6.92 -1.03
N GLU A 192 -18.18 5.68 -0.74
CA GLU A 192 -19.56 5.21 -0.77
C GLU A 192 -20.32 5.43 0.55
N GLU A 193 -19.70 6.10 1.52
CA GLU A 193 -20.26 6.35 2.86
C GLU A 193 -20.74 5.07 3.58
N ARG A 194 -20.01 3.96 3.38
CA ARG A 194 -20.25 2.65 4.01
C ARG A 194 -19.63 2.54 5.40
N ASP A 195 -19.96 1.47 6.11
CA ASP A 195 -19.43 1.19 7.45
C ASP A 195 -18.01 0.60 7.36
N LEU A 196 -17.06 1.24 8.07
CA LEU A 196 -15.68 0.75 8.16
C LEU A 196 -15.58 -0.63 8.82
N ALA A 197 -16.59 -1.06 9.57
CA ALA A 197 -16.66 -2.41 10.13
C ALA A 197 -16.64 -3.51 9.05
N GLU A 198 -16.94 -3.18 7.79
CA GLU A 198 -16.80 -4.12 6.66
C GLU A 198 -15.34 -4.61 6.48
N LEU A 199 -14.34 -3.85 6.96
CA LEU A 199 -12.92 -4.17 6.87
C LEU A 199 -12.48 -5.32 7.79
N GLU A 200 -13.31 -5.77 8.74
CA GLU A 200 -12.91 -6.87 9.64
C GLU A 200 -12.52 -8.14 8.87
N LYS A 201 -13.20 -8.42 7.75
CA LYS A 201 -12.85 -9.54 6.87
C LYS A 201 -11.56 -9.28 6.10
N ASP A 202 -11.38 -8.07 5.60
CA ASP A 202 -10.15 -7.62 4.93
C ASP A 202 -8.93 -7.82 5.84
N PHE A 203 -9.04 -7.42 7.12
CA PHE A 203 -7.98 -7.58 8.11
C PHE A 203 -7.60 -9.04 8.35
N LYS A 204 -8.59 -9.95 8.45
CA LYS A 204 -8.31 -11.39 8.58
C LYS A 204 -7.55 -11.94 7.37
N ILE A 205 -7.97 -11.59 6.15
CA ILE A 205 -7.31 -12.04 4.91
C ILE A 205 -5.85 -11.54 4.86
N VAL A 206 -5.63 -10.27 5.20
CA VAL A 206 -4.28 -9.68 5.19
C VAL A 206 -3.41 -10.28 6.29
N ALA A 207 -3.94 -10.46 7.50
CA ALA A 207 -3.25 -11.11 8.62
C ALA A 207 -2.86 -12.56 8.29
N GLU A 208 -3.75 -13.33 7.65
CA GLU A 208 -3.44 -14.68 7.16
C GLU A 208 -2.28 -14.67 6.15
N LYS A 209 -2.26 -13.70 5.23
CA LYS A 209 -1.18 -13.57 4.25
C LYS A 209 0.14 -13.20 4.93
N ILE A 210 0.15 -12.24 5.87
CA ILE A 210 1.32 -11.89 6.67
C ILE A 210 1.87 -13.13 7.38
N LYS A 211 1.01 -13.87 8.10
CA LYS A 211 1.40 -15.06 8.84
C LYS A 211 1.92 -16.19 7.96
N SER A 212 1.43 -16.30 6.72
CA SER A 212 1.92 -17.30 5.76
C SER A 212 3.37 -17.07 5.33
N LEU A 213 3.84 -15.81 5.35
CA LEU A 213 5.20 -15.42 4.96
C LEU A 213 6.12 -15.22 6.17
N ASN A 214 5.56 -14.86 7.32
CA ASN A 214 6.28 -14.72 8.59
C ASN A 214 5.58 -15.54 9.71
N PRO A 215 5.78 -16.87 9.74
CA PRO A 215 5.02 -17.76 10.64
C PRO A 215 5.44 -17.68 12.11
N GLU A 216 6.58 -17.06 12.43
CA GLU A 216 7.04 -16.86 13.80
C GLU A 216 7.07 -15.37 14.14
N PRO A 217 6.38 -14.93 15.21
CA PRO A 217 6.41 -13.54 15.65
C PRO A 217 7.83 -13.15 16.07
N ARG A 218 8.39 -12.13 15.42
CA ARG A 218 9.73 -11.58 15.68
C ARG A 218 9.67 -10.27 16.48
N THR A 219 8.53 -9.59 16.45
CA THR A 219 8.30 -8.29 17.08
C THR A 219 6.98 -8.28 17.87
N ILE A 220 6.76 -7.21 18.66
CA ILE A 220 5.51 -7.02 19.41
C ILE A 220 4.32 -6.87 18.45
N ASP A 221 4.55 -6.28 17.29
CA ASP A 221 3.52 -6.02 16.27
C ASP A 221 3.04 -7.32 15.60
N ASP A 222 3.82 -8.40 15.67
CA ASP A 222 3.39 -9.72 15.18
C ASP A 222 2.36 -10.39 16.10
N TYR A 223 2.31 -10.03 17.41
CA TYR A 223 1.27 -10.55 18.32
C TYR A 223 -0.11 -9.99 17.98
N PHE A 224 -0.16 -8.80 17.40
CA PHE A 224 -1.40 -8.20 16.90
C PHE A 224 -1.94 -8.99 15.69
N ILE A 225 -1.09 -9.59 14.86
CA ILE A 225 -1.51 -10.48 13.78
C ILE A 225 -2.19 -11.74 14.34
N ASP A 226 -1.67 -12.30 15.42
CA ASP A 226 -2.32 -13.43 16.10
C ASP A 226 -3.68 -13.03 16.69
N GLU A 227 -3.79 -11.86 17.33
CA GLU A 227 -5.07 -11.34 17.85
C GLU A 227 -6.13 -11.17 16.75
N LEU A 228 -5.76 -10.68 15.57
CA LEU A 228 -6.67 -10.56 14.43
C LEU A 228 -7.19 -11.90 13.91
N LEU A 229 -6.45 -12.97 14.14
CA LEU A 229 -6.78 -14.32 13.70
C LEU A 229 -7.47 -15.16 14.78
N GLU A 230 -7.55 -14.68 16.02
CA GLU A 230 -8.37 -15.29 17.07
C GLU A 230 -9.87 -15.02 16.81
N ASP A 231 -10.71 -16.02 17.11
CA ASP A 231 -12.16 -16.01 16.86
C ASP A 231 -12.96 -15.15 17.84
#